data_AF-A0A392NN91-F1
#
_entry.id   AF-A0A392NN91-F1
#
_cell.length_a   1.000
_cell.length_b   1.000
_cell.length_c   1.000
_cell.angle_alpha   90.00
_cell.angle_beta   90.00
_cell.angle_gamma   90.00
#
_symmetry.space_group_name_H-M   'P 1'
#
loop_
_entity.id
_entity.type
_entity.pdbx_description
1 polymer ?
#
loop_
_entity_poly.entity_id
_entity_poly.type
_entity_poly.pdbx_seq_one_letter_code
_entity_poly.pdbx_strand_id
1 'polypeptide(L)'
;MCSALEECYANTLNALNEDEFILTGWEDDILNIAKNIIREQSPRQLYAIRRKLQSLMIHDVPPEFIYKSLVDDLTSLVDHSLCSGVAKLHKE
;
A
#
# COMPACT_ATOMS: atom_id res chain seq x y z
N MET A 1 24.24 -23.51 4.81
CA MET A 1 22.97 -22.77 4.88
C MET A 1 22.40 -22.71 3.47
N CYS A 2 21.09 -22.91 3.32
CA CYS A 2 20.30 -22.72 2.09
C CYS A 2 20.32 -23.82 1.02
N SER A 3 19.67 -24.94 1.31
CA SER A 3 18.92 -25.70 0.28
C SER A 3 17.46 -25.83 0.72
N ALA A 4 17.25 -26.15 2.00
CA ALA A 4 15.92 -26.12 2.62
C ALA A 4 15.22 -24.75 2.58
N LEU A 5 15.98 -23.64 2.59
CA LEU A 5 15.43 -22.27 2.56
C LEU A 5 14.97 -21.89 1.15
N GLU A 6 15.73 -22.29 0.12
CA GLU A 6 15.35 -22.12 -1.30
C GLU A 6 14.15 -23.00 -1.66
N GLU A 7 14.12 -24.24 -1.15
CA GLU A 7 13.02 -25.18 -1.35
C GLU A 7 11.74 -24.70 -0.67
N CYS A 8 11.83 -24.11 0.54
CA CYS A 8 10.70 -23.51 1.22
C CYS A 8 10.15 -22.28 0.46
N TYR A 9 11.04 -21.41 -0.04
CA TYR A 9 10.65 -20.26 -0.84
C TYR A 9 9.95 -20.67 -2.15
N ALA A 10 10.53 -21.62 -2.89
CA ALA A 10 9.95 -22.13 -4.13
C ALA A 10 8.61 -22.82 -3.90
N ASN A 11 8.47 -23.60 -2.83
CA ASN A 11 7.21 -24.27 -2.50
C ASN A 11 6.11 -23.27 -2.11
N THR A 12 6.45 -22.22 -1.35
CA THR A 12 5.49 -21.16 -1.03
C THR A 12 5.06 -20.42 -2.30
N LEU A 13 6.01 -20.06 -3.16
CA LEU A 13 5.75 -19.36 -4.42
C LEU A 13 4.87 -20.20 -5.38
N ASN A 14 5.12 -21.51 -5.48
CA ASN A 14 4.32 -22.43 -6.29
C ASN A 14 2.92 -22.69 -5.71
N ALA A 15 2.71 -22.47 -4.40
CA ALA A 15 1.42 -22.63 -3.75
C ALA A 15 0.51 -21.41 -3.93
N LEU A 16 1.07 -20.26 -4.31
CA LEU A 16 0.30 -19.07 -4.68
C LEU A 16 -0.02 -19.17 -6.17
N ASN A 17 -1.21 -19.67 -6.51
CA ASN A 17 -1.69 -19.58 -7.89
C ASN A 17 -1.75 -18.09 -8.28
N GLU A 18 -1.27 -17.72 -9.47
CA GLU A 18 -1.18 -16.32 -9.93
C GLU A 18 -2.53 -15.56 -9.89
N ASP A 19 -3.65 -16.29 -9.81
CA ASP A 19 -5.01 -15.76 -9.79
C ASP A 19 -5.63 -15.66 -8.38
N GLU A 20 -4.99 -16.21 -7.34
CA GLU A 20 -5.51 -16.15 -5.97
C GLU A 20 -5.01 -14.87 -5.31
N PHE A 21 -5.85 -13.82 -5.35
CA PHE A 21 -5.58 -12.53 -4.72
C PHE A 21 -5.43 -12.73 -3.21
N ILE A 22 -4.20 -12.88 -2.73
CA ILE A 22 -3.91 -12.95 -1.30
C ILE A 22 -4.07 -11.52 -0.76
N LEU A 23 -5.28 -11.21 -0.31
CA LEU A 23 -5.57 -9.99 0.43
C LEU A 23 -4.94 -10.14 1.82
N THR A 24 -3.67 -9.79 1.92
CA THR A 24 -2.89 -9.83 3.16
C THR A 24 -3.33 -8.76 4.19
N GLY A 25 -4.34 -7.95 3.85
CA GLY A 25 -5.10 -7.08 4.75
C GLY A 25 -4.56 -5.65 4.80
N TRP A 26 -3.33 -5.42 4.34
CA TRP A 26 -2.75 -4.08 4.26
C TRP A 26 -3.38 -3.24 3.14
N GLU A 27 -3.97 -3.85 2.13
CA GLU A 27 -4.64 -3.17 1.02
C GLU A 27 -5.80 -2.30 1.55
N ASP A 28 -6.63 -2.86 2.43
CA ASP A 28 -7.74 -2.14 3.06
C ASP A 28 -7.25 -1.01 4.00
N ASP A 29 -6.11 -1.23 4.67
CA ASP A 29 -5.49 -0.21 5.52
C ASP A 29 -5.00 0.98 4.70
N ILE A 30 -4.38 0.73 3.53
CA ILE A 30 -3.94 1.79 2.61
C ILE A 30 -5.16 2.54 2.06
N LEU A 31 -6.20 1.84 1.62
CA LEU A 31 -7.44 2.48 1.15
C LEU A 31 -8.08 3.35 2.23
N ASN A 32 -8.08 2.88 3.48
CA ASN A 32 -8.56 3.66 4.62
C ASN A 32 -7.66 4.87 4.89
N ILE A 33 -6.33 4.75 4.73
CA ILE A 33 -5.41 5.89 4.81
C ILE A 33 -5.75 6.93 3.72
N ALA A 34 -5.95 6.50 2.47
CA ALA A 34 -6.32 7.38 1.36
C ALA A 34 -7.62 8.16 1.63
N LYS A 35 -8.67 7.45 2.07
CA LYS A 35 -9.95 8.06 2.48
C LYS A 35 -9.75 9.08 3.60
N ASN A 36 -8.91 8.77 4.58
CA ASN A 36 -8.62 9.64 5.71
C ASN A 36 -7.83 10.90 5.33
N ILE A 37 -6.94 10.82 4.32
CA ILE A 37 -6.22 11.98 3.74
C ILE A 37 -7.22 12.94 3.08
N ILE A 38 -8.16 12.41 2.29
CA ILE A 38 -9.15 13.23 1.58
C ILE A 38 -10.17 13.83 2.55
N ARG A 39 -10.61 13.04 3.55
CA ARG A 39 -11.63 13.46 4.51
C ARG A 39 -11.17 14.65 5.35
N GLU A 40 -9.91 14.69 5.77
CA GLU A 40 -9.40 15.74 6.65
C GLU A 40 -7.89 15.96 6.45
N GLN A 41 -7.50 17.21 6.24
CA GLN A 41 -6.10 17.61 6.02
C GLN A 41 -5.53 18.41 7.20
N SER A 42 -5.94 18.07 8.43
CA SER A 42 -5.45 18.73 9.65
C SER A 42 -4.10 18.17 10.12
N PRO A 43 -3.29 18.94 10.87
CA PRO A 43 -2.05 18.42 11.45
C PRO A 43 -2.25 17.17 12.33
N ARG A 44 -3.39 17.10 13.04
CA ARG A 44 -3.75 15.94 13.87
C ARG A 44 -3.97 14.69 13.00
N GLN A 45 -4.72 14.84 11.92
CA GLN A 45 -5.00 13.74 11.00
C GLN A 45 -3.73 13.30 10.28
N LEU A 46 -2.89 14.23 9.82
CA LEU A 46 -1.58 13.91 9.22
C LEU A 46 -0.68 13.13 10.19
N TYR A 47 -0.67 13.49 11.48
CA TYR A 47 0.07 12.72 12.49
C TYR A 47 -0.47 11.29 12.65
N ALA A 48 -1.79 11.12 12.65
CA ALA A 48 -2.42 9.81 12.71
C ALA A 48 -2.12 8.96 11.46
N ILE A 49 -2.19 9.56 10.26
CA ILE A 49 -1.82 8.91 9.00
C ILE A 49 -0.37 8.44 9.02
N ARG A 50 0.56 9.32 9.43
CA ARG A 50 1.99 8.97 9.57
C ARG A 50 2.19 7.75 10.46
N ARG A 51 1.47 7.65 11.58
CA ARG A 51 1.53 6.51 12.50
C ARG A 51 1.04 5.21 11.85
N LYS A 52 -0.01 5.27 11.03
CA LYS A 52 -0.50 4.10 10.28
C LYS A 52 0.50 3.64 9.23
N LEU A 53 1.06 4.56 8.45
CA LEU A 53 2.12 4.26 7.48
C LEU A 53 3.34 3.62 8.15
N GLN A 54 3.74 4.12 9.32
CA GLN A 54 4.80 3.49 10.13
C GLN A 54 4.45 2.08 10.58
N SER A 55 3.19 1.82 10.96
CA SER A 55 2.73 0.49 11.33
C SER A 55 2.87 -0.50 10.17
N LEU A 56 2.49 -0.09 8.94
CA LEU A 56 2.65 -0.92 7.75
C LEU A 56 4.11 -1.29 7.50
N MET A 57 5.03 -0.33 7.61
CA MET A 57 6.47 -0.60 7.46
C MET A 57 7.03 -1.49 8.57
N ILE A 58 6.53 -1.38 9.81
CA ILE A 58 6.91 -2.26 10.93
C ILE A 58 6.44 -3.71 10.71
N HIS A 59 5.33 -3.89 9.98
CA HIS A 59 4.78 -5.18 9.60
C HIS A 59 5.25 -5.65 8.21
N ASP A 60 6.46 -5.23 7.83
CA ASP A 60 7.16 -5.70 6.63
C ASP A 60 6.45 -5.42 5.29
N VAL A 61 5.53 -4.43 5.25
CA VAL A 61 4.98 -3.93 3.98
C VAL A 61 5.99 -2.96 3.36
N PRO A 62 6.54 -3.22 2.15
CA PRO A 62 7.60 -2.38 1.62
C PRO A 62 7.09 -0.98 1.25
N PRO A 63 7.88 0.08 1.50
CA PRO A 63 7.47 1.46 1.22
C PRO A 63 7.03 1.72 -0.21
N GLU A 64 7.65 1.06 -1.19
CA GLU A 64 7.32 1.19 -2.61
C GLU A 64 5.92 0.67 -2.92
N PHE A 65 5.51 -0.46 -2.30
CA PHE A 65 4.14 -0.98 -2.42
C PHE A 65 3.15 -0.06 -1.74
N ILE A 66 3.47 0.42 -0.53
CA ILE A 66 2.63 1.37 0.20
C ILE A 66 2.37 2.61 -0.67
N TYR A 67 3.44 3.17 -1.24
CA TYR A 67 3.37 4.37 -2.05
C TYR A 67 2.53 4.15 -3.32
N LYS A 68 2.82 3.10 -4.08
CA LYS A 68 2.12 2.81 -5.34
C LYS A 68 0.62 2.62 -5.10
N SER A 69 0.25 1.77 -4.14
CA SER A 69 -1.15 1.53 -3.78
C SER A 69 -1.84 2.80 -3.28
N LEU A 70 -1.15 3.61 -2.46
CA LEU A 70 -1.72 4.86 -1.96
C LEU A 70 -1.98 5.87 -3.09
N VAL A 71 -1.07 5.99 -4.06
CA VAL A 71 -1.27 6.87 -5.22
C VAL A 71 -2.42 6.39 -6.09
N ASP A 72 -2.54 5.08 -6.32
CA ASP A 72 -3.65 4.48 -7.07
C ASP A 72 -4.99 4.74 -6.37
N ASP A 73 -5.07 4.48 -5.06
CA ASP A 73 -6.28 4.73 -4.26
C ASP A 73 -6.64 6.22 -4.25
N LEU A 74 -5.67 7.12 -4.03
CA LEU A 74 -5.92 8.56 -4.09
C LEU A 74 -6.41 8.98 -5.48
N THR A 75 -5.81 8.45 -6.56
CA THR A 75 -6.23 8.77 -7.93
C THR A 75 -7.68 8.34 -8.19
N SER A 76 -8.10 7.20 -7.61
CA SER A 76 -9.47 6.70 -7.72
C SER A 76 -10.50 7.48 -6.91
N LEU A 77 -10.07 8.16 -5.84
CA LEU A 77 -10.95 8.84 -4.88
C LEU A 77 -11.06 10.35 -5.10
N VAL A 78 -10.08 10.98 -5.76
CA VAL A 78 -10.11 12.43 -6.01
C VAL A 78 -10.95 12.77 -7.24
N ASP A 79 -11.46 14.01 -7.29
CA ASP A 79 -12.14 14.53 -8.46
C ASP A 79 -11.23 14.52 -9.71
N HIS A 80 -11.85 14.38 -10.88
CA HIS A 80 -11.13 14.31 -12.16
C HIS A 80 -10.22 15.52 -12.42
N SER A 81 -10.55 16.69 -11.85
CA SER A 81 -9.71 17.89 -11.92
C SER A 81 -8.37 17.74 -11.18
N LEU A 82 -8.34 16.92 -10.13
CA LEU A 82 -7.18 16.67 -9.28
C LEU A 82 -6.42 15.39 -9.65
N CYS A 83 -7.04 14.44 -10.36
CA CYS A 83 -6.39 13.20 -10.79
C CYS A 83 -5.07 13.45 -11.54
N SER A 84 -5.00 14.49 -12.38
CA SER A 84 -3.77 14.84 -13.11
C SER A 84 -2.60 15.27 -12.21
N GLY A 85 -2.90 15.79 -11.03
CA GLY A 85 -1.90 16.13 -10.01
C GLY A 85 -1.41 14.88 -9.28
N VAL A 86 -2.33 14.03 -8.85
CA VAL A 86 -2.00 12.77 -8.15
C VAL A 86 -1.25 11.81 -9.05
N ALA A 87 -1.65 11.66 -10.33
CA ALA A 87 -0.99 10.76 -11.27
C ALA A 87 0.46 11.16 -11.61
N LYS A 88 0.87 12.41 -11.34
CA LYS A 88 2.28 12.83 -11.49
C LYS A 88 3.18 12.23 -10.42
N LEU A 89 2.62 11.86 -9.27
CA LEU A 89 3.36 11.24 -8.17
C LEU A 89 3.94 9.87 -8.57
N HIS A 90 3.35 9.18 -9.56
CA HIS A 90 3.94 7.96 -10.14
C HIS A 90 5.27 8.16 -10.88
N LYS A 91 5.75 9.40 -11.07
CA LYS A 91 6.90 9.73 -11.93
C LYS A 91 8.14 10.26 -11.19
N GLU A 92 8.12 10.29 -9.86
CA GLU A 92 9.27 10.66 -9.01
C GLU A 92 9.99 9.41 -8.48
#